data_AF-A0A3M0GHI5-F1
#
_entry.id   AF-A0A3M0GHI5-F1
#
_cell.length_a   1.000
_cell.length_b   1.000
_cell.length_c   1.000
_cell.angle_alpha   90.00
_cell.angle_beta   90.00
_cell.angle_gamma   90.00
#
_symmetry.space_group_name_H-M   'P 1'
#
loop_
_entity.id
_entity.type
_entity.pdbx_description
1 polymer ?
#
loop_
_entity_poly.entity_id
_entity_poly.type
_entity_poly.pdbx_seq_one_letter_code
_entity_poly.pdbx_strand_id
1 'polypeptide(L)'
;MSDNTAKRDINYKRHTARYRARRRAADILYEAENRDVDPVAIVEDRVALAREDRHAVAPIADYTKVIVQGVAEELDAIDDKISRHLSQNWELHRIPAVDRAILRVSVWELLFNPDVPTATAVVEGVELASQYSNDQAAPYIHAVLDDVAQSRSELSPMNNGGDEEESDAAAAKDSQEDSAASTHAEAPEEPEEPASAAEPEADAEEENS
;
A
#
# COMPACT_ATOMS: atom_id res chain seq x y z
N MET A 1 -11.81 17.73 -33.05
CA MET A 1 -11.17 17.08 -31.90
C MET A 1 -12.20 17.06 -30.77
N SER A 2 -12.68 15.90 -30.37
CA SER A 2 -13.69 15.77 -29.31
C SER A 2 -12.98 15.72 -27.96
N ASP A 3 -13.13 16.78 -27.18
CA ASP A 3 -12.63 16.86 -25.82
C ASP A 3 -13.63 16.15 -24.89
N ASN A 4 -13.32 14.91 -24.50
CA ASN A 4 -14.12 14.13 -23.57
C ASN A 4 -13.60 14.33 -22.15
N THR A 5 -13.84 15.50 -21.59
CA THR A 5 -13.62 15.75 -20.15
C THR A 5 -14.72 15.02 -19.39
N ALA A 6 -14.45 13.75 -19.07
CA ALA A 6 -15.30 12.94 -18.21
C ALA A 6 -15.55 13.70 -16.89
N LYS A 7 -16.80 14.04 -16.67
CA LYS A 7 -17.29 14.68 -15.46
C LYS A 7 -17.07 13.68 -14.31
N ARG A 8 -16.09 13.91 -13.44
CA ARG A 8 -15.90 13.09 -12.23
C ARG A 8 -17.19 13.17 -11.42
N ASP A 9 -17.91 12.06 -11.31
CA ASP A 9 -19.05 11.92 -10.41
C ASP A 9 -18.52 11.90 -8.98
N ILE A 10 -18.45 13.06 -8.34
CA ILE A 10 -18.02 13.19 -6.95
C ILE A 10 -19.15 12.64 -6.07
N ASN A 11 -19.03 11.38 -5.67
CA ASN A 11 -19.92 10.78 -4.68
C ASN A 11 -19.64 11.40 -3.30
N TYR A 12 -20.51 12.28 -2.82
CA TYR A 12 -20.40 12.90 -1.50
C TYR A 12 -20.79 11.90 -0.40
N LYS A 13 -19.96 10.88 -0.18
CA LYS A 13 -20.10 9.99 0.97
C LYS A 13 -19.86 10.80 2.24
N ARG A 14 -20.77 10.72 3.21
CA ARG A 14 -20.59 11.42 4.50
C ARG A 14 -19.43 10.76 5.26
N HIS A 15 -18.33 11.49 5.39
CA HIS A 15 -17.18 11.04 6.18
C HIS A 15 -17.52 10.91 7.67
N THR A 16 -17.20 9.74 8.22
CA THR A 16 -17.40 9.41 9.63
C THR A 16 -16.42 10.16 10.54
N ALA A 17 -16.67 10.14 11.85
CA ALA A 17 -15.72 10.70 12.82
C ALA A 17 -14.35 10.00 12.75
N ARG A 18 -14.34 8.67 12.53
CA ARG A 18 -13.12 7.87 12.35
C ARG A 18 -12.37 8.27 11.08
N TYR A 19 -13.06 8.45 9.96
CA TYR A 19 -12.45 8.95 8.72
C TYR A 19 -11.76 10.31 8.94
N ARG A 20 -12.45 11.26 9.58
CA ARG A 20 -11.87 12.60 9.86
C ARG A 20 -10.66 12.50 10.78
N ALA A 21 -10.68 11.57 11.74
CA ALA A 21 -9.56 11.33 12.62
C ALA A 21 -8.35 10.75 11.87
N ARG A 22 -8.55 9.81 10.94
CA ARG A 22 -7.49 9.26 10.07
C ARG A 22 -6.88 10.32 9.17
N ARG A 23 -7.73 11.11 8.50
CA ARG A 23 -7.28 12.24 7.69
C ARG A 23 -6.41 13.18 8.52
N ARG A 24 -6.86 13.53 9.73
CA ARG A 24 -6.11 14.42 10.62
C ARG A 24 -4.78 13.81 11.07
N ALA A 25 -4.72 12.49 11.28
CA ALA A 25 -3.47 11.80 11.58
C ALA A 25 -2.50 11.86 10.40
N ALA A 26 -2.98 11.61 9.17
CA ALA A 26 -2.18 11.73 7.96
C ALA A 26 -1.62 13.16 7.78
N ASP A 27 -2.44 14.20 8.02
CA ASP A 27 -1.97 15.60 7.99
C ASP A 27 -0.81 15.85 8.98
N ILE A 28 -0.91 15.30 10.19
CA ILE A 28 0.09 15.47 11.25
C ILE A 28 1.38 14.73 10.90
N LEU A 29 1.29 13.50 10.40
CA LEU A 29 2.46 12.72 9.98
C LEU A 29 3.18 13.39 8.80
N TYR A 30 2.43 13.91 7.83
CA TYR A 30 2.98 14.69 6.72
C TYR A 30 3.70 15.96 7.20
N GLU A 31 3.08 16.70 8.13
CA GLU A 31 3.70 17.88 8.73
C GLU A 31 4.98 17.55 9.49
N ALA A 32 4.94 16.50 10.31
CA ALA A 32 6.06 16.03 11.11
C ALA A 32 7.26 15.70 10.22
N GLU A 33 7.02 14.95 9.15
CA GLU A 33 8.06 14.58 8.21
C GLU A 33 8.67 15.80 7.51
N ASN A 34 7.84 16.72 7.01
CA ASN A 34 8.32 17.92 6.31
C ASN A 34 9.09 18.89 7.22
N ARG A 35 8.82 18.85 8.52
CA ARG A 35 9.47 19.69 9.52
C ARG A 35 10.64 18.99 10.23
N ASP A 36 10.82 17.69 9.98
CA ASP A 36 11.76 16.82 10.69
C ASP A 36 11.60 16.92 12.22
N VAL A 37 10.37 16.70 12.69
CA VAL A 37 10.02 16.72 14.12
C VAL A 37 9.18 15.50 14.50
N ASP A 38 9.15 15.20 15.79
CA ASP A 38 8.30 14.13 16.34
C ASP A 38 6.79 14.45 16.13
N PRO A 39 6.03 13.57 15.46
CA PRO A 39 4.58 13.76 15.29
C PRO A 39 3.81 13.73 16.61
N VAL A 40 4.29 13.04 17.64
CA VAL A 40 3.66 13.02 18.97
C VAL A 40 3.78 14.40 19.62
N ALA A 41 4.96 15.03 19.56
CA ALA A 41 5.15 16.40 20.05
C ALA A 41 4.19 17.41 19.39
N ILE A 42 3.94 17.27 18.08
CA ILE A 42 2.95 18.10 17.37
C ILE A 42 1.53 17.93 17.96
N VAL A 43 1.14 16.70 18.30
CA VAL A 43 -0.15 16.41 18.93
C VAL A 43 -0.22 17.04 20.32
N GLU A 44 0.82 16.88 21.14
CA GLU A 44 0.91 17.42 22.50
C GLU A 44 0.79 18.95 22.50
N ASP A 45 1.54 19.63 21.64
CA ASP A 45 1.49 21.09 21.48
C ASP A 45 0.06 21.56 21.14
N ARG A 46 -0.59 20.88 20.20
CA ARG A 46 -1.95 21.23 19.78
C ARG A 46 -3.00 20.95 20.85
N VAL A 47 -2.82 19.88 21.63
CA VAL A 47 -3.68 19.59 22.78
C VAL A 47 -3.52 20.67 23.85
N ALA A 48 -2.29 21.14 24.11
CA ALA A 48 -2.04 22.23 25.05
C ALA A 48 -2.69 23.54 24.57
N LEU A 49 -2.49 23.91 23.30
CA LEU A 49 -3.07 25.13 22.72
C LEU A 49 -4.61 25.10 22.69
N ALA A 50 -5.22 23.94 22.43
CA ALA A 50 -6.68 23.80 22.40
C ALA A 50 -7.35 23.96 23.78
N ARG A 51 -6.58 23.94 24.89
CA ARG A 51 -7.11 24.20 26.24
C ARG A 51 -7.36 25.68 26.51
N GLU A 52 -6.75 26.57 25.72
CA GLU A 52 -6.89 28.01 25.89
C GLU A 52 -7.67 28.60 24.72
N ASP A 53 -8.88 29.12 24.98
CA ASP A 53 -9.79 29.65 23.95
C ASP A 53 -9.15 30.75 23.07
N ARG A 54 -8.16 31.46 23.60
CA ARG A 54 -7.43 32.54 22.89
C ARG A 54 -6.65 32.06 21.66
N HIS A 55 -6.28 30.78 21.59
CA HIS A 55 -5.42 30.26 20.53
C HIS A 55 -6.18 29.78 19.29
N ALA A 56 -7.53 29.73 19.34
CA ALA A 56 -8.38 29.29 18.22
C ALA A 56 -7.92 27.97 17.58
N VAL A 57 -7.36 27.05 18.38
CA VAL A 57 -6.93 25.72 17.93
C VAL A 57 -8.04 24.72 18.20
N ALA A 58 -8.50 24.04 17.15
CA ALA A 58 -9.52 23.01 17.29
C ALA A 58 -8.98 21.80 18.09
N PRO A 59 -9.80 21.19 18.97
CA PRO A 59 -9.41 19.98 19.69
C PRO A 59 -9.04 18.84 18.74
N ILE A 60 -7.98 18.10 19.09
CA ILE A 60 -7.62 16.86 18.39
C ILE A 60 -8.51 15.73 18.91
N ALA A 61 -9.15 15.02 17.97
CA ALA A 61 -9.95 13.83 18.28
C ALA A 61 -9.08 12.74 18.92
N ASP A 62 -9.60 12.03 19.93
CA ASP A 62 -8.82 11.02 20.65
C ASP A 62 -8.26 9.95 19.73
N TYR A 63 -9.03 9.53 18.71
CA TYR A 63 -8.54 8.54 17.78
C TYR A 63 -7.37 9.01 16.92
N THR A 64 -7.29 10.30 16.61
CA THR A 64 -6.11 10.86 15.93
C THR A 64 -4.86 10.71 16.80
N LYS A 65 -4.98 10.93 18.11
CA LYS A 65 -3.86 10.76 19.06
C LYS A 65 -3.39 9.31 19.08
N VAL A 66 -4.33 8.36 19.14
CA VAL A 66 -4.04 6.92 19.13
C VAL A 66 -3.29 6.52 17.85
N ILE A 67 -3.78 6.94 16.68
CA ILE A 67 -3.10 6.64 15.41
C ILE A 67 -1.69 7.22 15.39
N VAL A 68 -1.53 8.51 15.72
CA VAL A 68 -0.22 9.18 15.66
C VAL A 68 0.77 8.53 16.63
N GLN A 69 0.34 8.25 17.86
CA GLN A 69 1.17 7.56 18.86
C GLN A 69 1.60 6.18 18.35
N GLY A 70 0.66 5.37 17.90
CA GLY A 70 0.96 4.02 17.46
C GLY A 70 1.80 3.97 16.19
N VAL A 71 1.62 4.91 15.25
CA VAL A 71 2.51 5.04 14.09
C VAL A 71 3.92 5.43 14.50
N ALA A 72 4.07 6.34 15.47
CA ALA A 72 5.39 6.74 15.96
C ALA A 72 6.12 5.60 16.68
N GLU A 73 5.38 4.79 17.46
CA GLU A 73 5.92 3.62 18.18
C GLU A 73 6.37 2.49 17.23
N GLU A 74 5.61 2.26 16.15
CA GLU A 74 5.82 1.13 15.24
C GLU A 74 6.39 1.54 13.87
N LEU A 75 6.98 2.73 13.78
CA LEU A 75 7.36 3.35 12.51
C LEU A 75 8.24 2.46 11.64
N ASP A 76 9.29 1.88 12.21
CA ASP A 76 10.22 1.01 11.48
C ASP A 76 9.53 -0.24 10.93
N ALA A 77 8.63 -0.85 11.71
CA ALA A 77 7.88 -2.04 11.29
C ALA A 77 6.87 -1.71 10.19
N ILE A 78 6.20 -0.55 10.29
CA ILE A 78 5.28 -0.05 9.28
C ILE A 78 6.03 0.23 7.97
N ASP A 79 7.15 0.95 8.03
CA ASP A 79 7.93 1.35 6.86
C ASP A 79 8.60 0.15 6.18
N ASP A 80 9.09 -0.84 6.94
CA ASP A 80 9.58 -2.12 6.41
C ASP A 80 8.46 -2.89 5.69
N LYS A 81 7.26 -2.95 6.28
CA LYS A 81 6.11 -3.61 5.64
C LYS A 81 5.71 -2.93 4.35
N ILE A 82 5.61 -1.60 4.33
CA ILE A 82 5.30 -0.86 3.11
C ILE A 82 6.39 -1.13 2.05
N SER A 83 7.67 -1.02 2.42
CA SER A 83 8.80 -1.13 1.49
C SER A 83 8.89 -2.49 0.78
N ARG A 84 8.55 -3.58 1.47
CA ARG A 84 8.55 -4.93 0.88
C ARG A 84 7.56 -5.12 -0.27
N HIS A 85 6.51 -4.30 -0.29
CA HIS A 85 5.47 -4.34 -1.31
C HIS A 85 5.64 -3.25 -2.38
N LEU A 86 6.71 -2.46 -2.29
CA LEU A 86 7.16 -1.61 -3.38
C LEU A 86 8.07 -2.44 -4.29
N SER A 87 8.05 -2.17 -5.60
CA SER A 87 8.94 -2.82 -6.56
C SER A 87 10.40 -2.77 -6.10
N GLN A 88 11.21 -3.80 -6.39
CA GLN A 88 12.57 -4.01 -5.82
C GLN A 88 13.56 -2.83 -5.93
N ASN A 89 13.26 -1.80 -6.71
CA ASN A 89 14.08 -0.59 -6.90
C ASN A 89 13.43 0.70 -6.37
N TRP A 90 12.32 0.63 -5.63
CA TRP A 90 11.59 1.80 -5.17
C TRP A 90 11.84 2.06 -3.69
N GLU A 91 12.57 3.14 -3.41
CA GLU A 91 12.80 3.58 -2.04
C GLU A 91 11.54 4.25 -1.49
N LEU A 92 11.21 3.98 -0.22
CA LEU A 92 10.02 4.53 0.45
C LEU A 92 9.94 6.06 0.36
N HIS A 93 11.08 6.76 0.35
CA HIS A 93 11.16 8.22 0.22
C HIS A 93 10.74 8.76 -1.14
N ARG A 94 10.73 7.93 -2.20
CA ARG A 94 10.27 8.30 -3.55
C ARG A 94 8.76 8.35 -3.69
N ILE A 95 8.04 7.78 -2.73
CA ILE A 95 6.59 7.95 -2.62
C ILE A 95 6.29 9.41 -2.24
N PRO A 96 5.25 10.05 -2.81
CA PRO A 96 4.80 11.36 -2.35
C PRO A 96 4.55 11.35 -0.83
N ALA A 97 4.99 12.38 -0.11
CA ALA A 97 4.91 12.40 1.35
C ALA A 97 3.47 12.24 1.90
N VAL A 98 2.49 12.78 1.19
CA VAL A 98 1.06 12.59 1.53
C VAL A 98 0.66 11.12 1.45
N ASP A 99 1.09 10.43 0.39
CA ASP A 99 0.75 9.02 0.18
C ASP A 99 1.43 8.12 1.21
N ARG A 100 2.69 8.41 1.53
CA ARG A 100 3.42 7.72 2.60
C ARG A 100 2.73 7.92 3.95
N ALA A 101 2.25 9.13 4.26
CA ALA A 101 1.48 9.38 5.48
C ALA A 101 0.16 8.57 5.51
N ILE A 102 -0.56 8.48 4.39
CA ILE A 102 -1.79 7.68 4.28
C ILE A 102 -1.50 6.18 4.45
N LEU A 103 -0.44 5.68 3.81
CA LEU A 103 0.01 4.30 3.95
C LEU A 103 0.39 3.99 5.39
N ARG A 104 1.16 4.85 6.06
CA ARG A 104 1.54 4.66 7.47
C ARG A 104 0.33 4.56 8.40
N VAL A 105 -0.66 5.43 8.24
CA VAL A 105 -1.92 5.36 9.00
C VAL A 105 -2.64 4.03 8.75
N SER A 106 -2.79 3.65 7.49
CA SER A 106 -3.59 2.50 7.08
C SER A 106 -2.91 1.17 7.47
N VAL A 107 -1.61 1.07 7.26
CA VAL A 107 -0.80 -0.10 7.65
C VAL A 107 -0.75 -0.23 9.18
N TRP A 108 -0.64 0.89 9.92
CA TRP A 108 -0.74 0.83 11.37
C TRP A 108 -2.08 0.22 11.82
N GLU A 109 -3.20 0.68 11.24
CA GLU A 109 -4.51 0.09 11.56
C GLU A 109 -4.58 -1.39 11.21
N LEU A 110 -4.01 -1.80 10.07
CA LEU A 110 -4.02 -3.20 9.63
C LEU A 110 -3.24 -4.13 10.56
N LEU A 111 -2.12 -3.67 11.12
CA LEU A 111 -1.18 -4.52 11.84
C LEU A 111 -1.33 -4.42 13.36
N PHE A 112 -1.66 -3.24 13.88
CA PHE A 112 -1.55 -2.94 15.30
C PHE A 112 -2.88 -2.52 15.95
N ASN A 113 -3.95 -2.34 15.18
CA ASN A 113 -5.26 -1.96 15.71
C ASN A 113 -6.32 -3.07 15.55
N PRO A 114 -6.52 -3.94 16.56
CA PRO A 114 -7.49 -5.03 16.48
C PRO A 114 -8.96 -4.57 16.44
N ASP A 115 -9.24 -3.31 16.81
CA ASP A 115 -10.61 -2.77 16.79
C ASP A 115 -11.08 -2.36 15.39
N VAL A 116 -10.18 -2.36 14.39
CA VAL A 116 -10.49 -1.97 13.02
C VAL A 116 -10.47 -3.21 12.11
N PRO A 117 -11.62 -3.59 11.52
CA PRO A 117 -11.65 -4.67 10.54
C PRO A 117 -10.74 -4.38 9.35
N THR A 118 -10.02 -5.39 8.87
CA THR A 118 -9.08 -5.27 7.73
C THR A 118 -9.69 -4.58 6.52
N ALA A 119 -10.86 -5.05 6.07
CA ALA A 119 -11.56 -4.47 4.94
C ALA A 119 -11.88 -2.97 5.15
N THR A 120 -12.16 -2.58 6.41
CA THR A 120 -12.40 -1.17 6.73
C THR A 120 -11.13 -0.33 6.63
N ALA A 121 -10.00 -0.81 7.16
CA ALA A 121 -8.72 -0.11 7.04
C ALA A 121 -8.31 0.09 5.57
N VAL A 122 -8.46 -0.96 4.73
CA VAL A 122 -8.19 -0.88 3.29
C VAL A 122 -9.09 0.15 2.61
N VAL A 123 -10.41 0.03 2.76
CA VAL A 123 -11.39 0.94 2.12
C VAL A 123 -11.17 2.39 2.53
N GLU A 124 -10.89 2.64 3.81
CA GLU A 124 -10.69 4.00 4.32
C GLU A 124 -9.35 4.59 3.88
N GLY A 125 -8.29 3.78 3.77
CA GLY A 125 -7.00 4.18 3.21
C GLY A 125 -7.09 4.57 1.74
N VAL A 126 -7.80 3.77 0.93
CA VAL A 126 -8.06 4.07 -0.49
C VAL A 126 -8.92 5.33 -0.66
N GLU A 127 -9.94 5.52 0.19
CA GLU A 127 -10.75 6.74 0.18
C GLU A 127 -9.96 7.98 0.63
N LEU A 128 -8.96 7.85 1.51
CA LEU A 128 -8.05 8.96 1.80
C LEU A 128 -7.21 9.31 0.56
N ALA A 129 -6.64 8.30 -0.09
CA ALA A 129 -5.82 8.49 -1.29
C ALA A 129 -6.59 9.18 -2.42
N SER A 130 -7.83 8.75 -2.67
CA SER A 130 -8.68 9.33 -3.73
C SER A 130 -9.02 10.80 -3.49
N GLN A 131 -9.06 11.24 -2.23
CA GLN A 131 -9.47 12.60 -1.84
C GLN A 131 -8.27 13.53 -1.57
N TYR A 132 -7.13 12.98 -1.15
CA TYR A 132 -5.95 13.76 -0.68
C TYR A 132 -4.77 13.73 -1.63
N SER A 133 -4.76 12.82 -2.60
CA SER A 133 -3.65 12.65 -3.51
C SER A 133 -4.07 12.79 -4.98
N ASN A 134 -3.17 12.40 -5.87
CA ASN A 134 -3.38 12.41 -7.31
C ASN A 134 -4.23 11.19 -7.75
N ASP A 135 -4.77 11.25 -8.97
CA ASP A 135 -5.68 10.22 -9.51
C ASP A 135 -5.05 8.81 -9.60
N GLN A 136 -3.72 8.70 -9.57
CA GLN A 136 -3.03 7.41 -9.62
C GLN A 136 -2.84 6.79 -8.23
N ALA A 137 -3.09 7.55 -7.15
CA ALA A 137 -2.75 7.11 -5.79
C ALA A 137 -3.63 5.98 -5.28
N ALA A 138 -4.95 6.10 -5.44
CA ALA A 138 -5.91 5.13 -4.92
C ALA A 138 -5.66 3.69 -5.43
N PRO A 139 -5.42 3.43 -6.73
CA PRO A 139 -5.13 2.08 -7.22
C PRO A 139 -3.89 1.44 -6.62
N TYR A 140 -2.77 2.16 -6.53
CA TYR A 140 -1.53 1.55 -6.01
C TYR A 140 -1.57 1.41 -4.48
N ILE A 141 -2.17 2.37 -3.77
CA ILE A 141 -2.35 2.26 -2.31
C ILE A 141 -3.22 1.05 -2.00
N HIS A 142 -4.28 0.81 -2.78
CA HIS A 142 -5.08 -0.40 -2.65
C HIS A 142 -4.24 -1.67 -2.78
N ALA A 143 -3.42 -1.77 -3.83
CA ALA A 143 -2.55 -2.93 -4.04
C ALA A 143 -1.58 -3.17 -2.87
N VAL A 144 -0.92 -2.12 -2.37
CA VAL A 144 -0.01 -2.23 -1.21
C VAL A 144 -0.76 -2.68 0.04
N LEU A 145 -1.95 -2.13 0.31
CA LEU A 145 -2.73 -2.48 1.50
C LEU A 145 -3.30 -3.91 1.44
N ASP A 146 -3.73 -4.36 0.26
CA ASP A 146 -4.17 -5.74 0.04
C ASP A 146 -3.04 -6.73 0.30
N ASP A 147 -1.84 -6.46 -0.22
CA ASP A 147 -0.67 -7.34 0.01
C ASP A 147 -0.29 -7.38 1.50
N VAL A 148 -0.27 -6.24 2.18
CA VAL A 148 -0.02 -6.18 3.64
C VAL A 148 -1.08 -6.98 4.39
N ALA A 149 -2.36 -6.85 4.03
CA ALA A 149 -3.46 -7.58 4.65
C ALA A 149 -3.34 -9.10 4.45
N GLN A 150 -2.93 -9.55 3.26
CA GLN A 150 -2.69 -10.97 2.97
C GLN A 150 -1.52 -11.52 3.77
N SER A 151 -0.42 -10.78 3.91
CA SER A 151 0.73 -11.20 4.73
C SER A 151 0.36 -11.47 6.19
N ARG A 152 -0.65 -10.77 6.72
CA ARG A 152 -1.20 -11.00 8.06
C ARG A 152 -2.00 -12.31 8.13
N SER A 153 -2.69 -12.67 7.05
CA SER A 153 -3.45 -13.90 6.93
C SER A 153 -2.54 -15.12 6.77
N GLU A 154 -1.43 -15.03 6.03
CA GLU A 154 -0.48 -16.16 5.89
C GLU A 154 0.18 -16.54 7.22
N LEU A 155 0.34 -15.57 8.12
CA LEU A 155 0.78 -15.78 9.51
C LEU A 155 -0.32 -16.35 10.42
N SER A 156 -1.56 -16.49 9.92
CA SER A 156 -2.71 -17.10 10.58
C SER A 156 -3.18 -18.31 9.76
N PRO A 157 -2.77 -19.55 10.07
CA PRO A 157 -3.00 -20.72 9.20
C PRO A 157 -4.48 -21.17 9.04
N MET A 158 -5.46 -20.33 9.37
CA MET A 158 -6.90 -20.60 9.26
C MET A 158 -7.68 -19.31 8.98
N ASN A 159 -7.81 -18.90 7.71
CA ASN A 159 -8.92 -18.05 7.25
C ASN A 159 -9.26 -18.36 5.77
N ASN A 160 -9.60 -19.62 5.52
CA ASN A 160 -10.31 -20.01 4.31
C ASN A 160 -11.78 -20.21 4.70
N GLY A 161 -12.65 -19.27 4.33
CA GLY A 161 -14.06 -19.30 4.72
C GLY A 161 -14.88 -18.16 4.16
N GLY A 162 -15.43 -18.41 2.96
CA GLY A 162 -16.65 -17.78 2.43
C GLY A 162 -16.45 -17.12 1.06
N ASP A 163 -17.02 -17.56 -0.06
CA ASP A 163 -18.03 -18.60 -0.28
C ASP A 163 -17.91 -19.13 -1.72
N GLU A 164 -17.93 -20.46 -1.85
CA GLU A 164 -18.36 -21.16 -3.05
C GLU A 164 -19.89 -21.00 -3.14
N GLU A 165 -20.39 -20.33 -4.19
CA GLU A 165 -21.72 -20.64 -4.72
C GLU A 165 -21.55 -21.37 -6.06
N GLU A 166 -21.38 -22.69 -5.97
CA GLU A 166 -21.88 -23.61 -6.99
C GLU A 166 -23.42 -23.61 -6.92
N SER A 167 -24.07 -23.00 -7.92
CA SER A 167 -25.44 -23.31 -8.27
C SER A 167 -25.42 -24.27 -9.46
N ASP A 168 -25.68 -25.54 -9.20
CA ASP A 168 -25.74 -26.60 -10.21
C ASP A 168 -27.13 -26.69 -10.90
N ALA A 169 -27.08 -27.23 -12.12
CA ALA A 169 -28.13 -27.79 -12.99
C ALA A 169 -28.99 -26.83 -13.86
N ALA A 170 -29.20 -27.06 -15.17
CA ALA A 170 -28.76 -28.10 -16.11
C ALA A 170 -29.26 -27.78 -17.55
N ALA A 171 -28.72 -28.56 -18.52
CA ALA A 171 -29.20 -28.90 -19.89
C ALA A 171 -28.57 -28.10 -21.06
N ALA A 172 -28.07 -28.69 -22.15
CA ALA A 172 -28.02 -30.07 -22.63
C ALA A 172 -26.97 -30.26 -23.76
N LYS A 173 -26.48 -31.51 -23.88
CA LYS A 173 -25.99 -32.27 -25.07
C LYS A 173 -25.29 -31.52 -26.22
N ASP A 174 -24.11 -32.00 -26.62
CA ASP A 174 -24.00 -32.82 -27.84
C ASP A 174 -22.63 -33.53 -28.02
N SER A 175 -22.71 -34.72 -28.64
CA SER A 175 -21.74 -35.44 -29.47
C SER A 175 -20.42 -36.05 -28.93
N GLN A 176 -20.36 -37.36 -29.15
CA GLN A 176 -19.20 -38.27 -29.11
C GLN A 176 -18.34 -38.17 -30.40
N GLU A 177 -17.25 -38.94 -30.37
CA GLU A 177 -16.31 -39.38 -31.44
C GLU A 177 -14.95 -38.67 -31.40
N ASP A 178 -13.82 -39.33 -31.61
CA ASP A 178 -13.35 -40.71 -31.43
C ASP A 178 -11.83 -40.65 -31.71
N SER A 179 -11.11 -41.70 -31.33
CA SER A 179 -9.94 -42.21 -32.07
C SER A 179 -8.58 -41.46 -32.08
N ALA A 180 -7.64 -42.15 -31.42
CA ALA A 180 -6.33 -42.60 -31.93
C ALA A 180 -5.04 -41.83 -31.59
N ALA A 181 -4.19 -42.62 -30.93
CA ALA A 181 -2.76 -42.49 -30.70
C ALA A 181 -1.92 -42.13 -31.94
N SER A 182 -0.80 -41.45 -31.71
CA SER A 182 0.48 -41.89 -32.28
C SER A 182 1.66 -41.41 -31.43
N THR A 183 2.42 -42.38 -30.98
CA THR A 183 3.75 -42.30 -30.38
C THR A 183 4.80 -41.94 -31.44
N HIS A 184 5.70 -41.01 -31.16
CA HIS A 184 7.03 -41.05 -31.75
C HIS A 184 8.07 -40.56 -30.75
N ALA A 185 9.00 -41.44 -30.42
CA ALA A 185 10.21 -41.19 -29.67
C ALA A 185 11.37 -41.45 -30.63
N GLU A 186 12.35 -40.55 -30.72
CA GLU A 186 13.74 -40.91 -30.94
C GLU A 186 14.66 -39.76 -30.49
N ALA A 187 15.76 -40.12 -29.84
CA ALA A 187 16.75 -39.26 -29.18
C ALA A 187 18.03 -39.18 -30.05
N PRO A 188 19.26 -39.09 -29.48
CA PRO A 188 20.01 -37.89 -29.09
C PRO A 188 21.36 -37.76 -29.84
N GLU A 189 22.22 -36.82 -29.41
CA GLU A 189 23.69 -36.63 -29.63
C GLU A 189 24.02 -35.22 -30.12
N GLU A 190 25.05 -34.49 -29.70
CA GLU A 190 25.99 -34.49 -28.57
C GLU A 190 26.83 -33.17 -28.72
N PRO A 191 27.76 -32.82 -27.80
CA PRO A 191 28.16 -31.44 -27.48
C PRO A 191 29.42 -30.94 -28.22
N GLU A 192 29.81 -29.68 -28.00
CA GLU A 192 31.17 -29.32 -27.54
C GLU A 192 31.34 -27.80 -27.24
N GLU A 193 32.18 -27.53 -26.24
CA GLU A 193 32.56 -26.28 -25.56
C GLU A 193 33.52 -25.38 -26.41
N PRO A 194 34.31 -24.39 -25.90
CA PRO A 194 34.41 -23.80 -24.55
C PRO A 194 34.56 -22.26 -24.48
N ALA A 195 34.57 -21.83 -23.21
CA ALA A 195 34.93 -20.53 -22.67
C ALA A 195 36.21 -19.89 -23.24
N SER A 196 36.23 -18.56 -23.23
CA SER A 196 37.46 -17.76 -23.23
C SER A 196 37.43 -16.79 -22.04
N ALA A 197 38.46 -16.90 -21.21
CA ALA A 197 38.81 -16.00 -20.11
C ALA A 197 39.97 -15.06 -20.52
N ALA A 198 40.30 -14.13 -19.61
CA ALA A 198 41.51 -13.29 -19.50
C ALA A 198 41.53 -11.99 -20.35
N GLU A 199 41.35 -10.78 -19.77
CA GLU A 199 42.28 -9.94 -18.95
C GLU A 199 43.16 -9.00 -19.83
N PRO A 200 43.91 -8.00 -19.28
CA PRO A 200 43.52 -6.76 -18.59
C PRO A 200 44.21 -5.52 -19.25
N GLU A 201 44.51 -4.45 -18.47
CA GLU A 201 45.32 -3.23 -18.80
C GLU A 201 44.55 -2.05 -19.41
N ALA A 202 44.87 -0.77 -19.17
CA ALA A 202 45.66 -0.02 -18.18
C ALA A 202 45.44 1.47 -18.50
N ASP A 203 45.76 2.35 -17.55
CA ASP A 203 46.19 3.75 -17.69
C ASP A 203 45.31 4.78 -18.45
N ALA A 204 44.93 5.85 -17.76
CA ALA A 204 45.72 7.08 -17.79
C ALA A 204 44.97 8.25 -17.12
N GLU A 205 45.75 8.99 -16.35
CA GLU A 205 45.50 10.33 -15.83
C GLU A 205 45.07 11.32 -16.93
N GLU A 206 44.17 12.25 -16.61
CA GLU A 206 44.38 13.63 -17.06
C GLU A 206 43.69 14.62 -16.10
N GLU A 207 44.52 15.36 -15.39
CA GLU A 207 44.20 16.64 -14.80
C GLU A 207 43.60 17.57 -15.87
N ASN A 208 42.55 18.32 -15.52
CA ASN A 208 42.51 19.70 -16.00
C ASN A 208 41.73 20.61 -15.04
N SER A 209 42.53 21.47 -14.39
CA SER A 209 42.30 22.87 -13.97
C SER A 209 40.90 23.46 -14.04
#